data_AF-A0A7J6T5V0-F1
#
_entry.id   AF-A0A7J6T5V0-F1
#
_cell.length_a   1.000
_cell.length_b   1.000
_cell.length_c   1.000
_cell.angle_alpha   90.00
_cell.angle_beta   90.00
_cell.angle_gamma   90.00
#
_symmetry.space_group_name_H-M   'P 1'
#
loop_
_entity.id
_entity.type
_entity.pdbx_description
1 polymer ?
#
loop_
_entity_poly.entity_id
_entity_poly.type
_entity_poly.pdbx_seq_one_letter_code
_entity_poly.pdbx_strand_id
1 'polypeptide(L)'
;SGKSCLLRRLVIYCLNSQNDLLPLVIPVRELAKHHVLMSQHVDERLSTSSSSSAAAGDTSCCLSESESDGPDPETLLEAWMRSRLGDESSRLYLIRMMLASGRLLILMDGLEEAGSAKETIESLLALLAVNKHRVVCTVREGYLSDRSRKRLTAAGFEGSSLSLLDADQRRFVATARLGQASAEKFEDFLNEFQEKVASSPEGVEFINTPACLNMLLCYWEQKHPIRTDDRSGSIASLRRDRSSGRGSNINFSNVGRLESQAIDEEDSPNPMPPQAPPMLTSSPSRMISGLSTPTDDGSPGDGDSLSISDVYRVSLSVLLQRVVMKHQADRAKVKDT
;
A
#
# COMPACT_ATOMS: atom_id res chain seq x y z
N SER A 1 -4.37 6.80 0.31
CA SER A 1 -5.79 7.11 0.03
C SER A 1 -6.66 6.42 1.07
N GLY A 2 -7.95 6.79 1.21
CA GLY A 2 -8.89 6.07 2.08
C GLY A 2 -9.07 4.60 1.67
N LYS A 3 -9.03 4.32 0.36
CA LYS A 3 -9.14 2.98 -0.23
C LYS A 3 -8.02 2.03 0.25
N SER A 4 -6.76 2.45 0.20
CA SER A 4 -5.65 1.61 0.70
C SER A 4 -5.71 1.43 2.23
N CYS A 5 -6.25 2.40 2.98
CA CYS A 5 -6.49 2.23 4.42
C CYS A 5 -7.57 1.17 4.70
N LEU A 6 -8.64 1.13 3.89
CA LEU A 6 -9.66 0.09 3.97
C LEU A 6 -9.05 -1.30 3.73
N LEU A 7 -8.26 -1.46 2.65
CA LEU A 7 -7.61 -2.75 2.36
C LEU A 7 -6.71 -3.20 3.52
N ARG A 8 -5.93 -2.29 4.12
CA ARG A 8 -5.11 -2.62 5.30
C ARG A 8 -5.96 -3.05 6.50
N ARG A 9 -7.10 -2.40 6.74
CA ARG A 9 -8.02 -2.82 7.80
C ARG A 9 -8.62 -4.19 7.52
N LEU A 10 -8.96 -4.50 6.26
CA LEU A 10 -9.42 -5.83 5.87
C LEU A 10 -8.33 -6.89 6.10
N VAL A 11 -7.07 -6.60 5.77
CA VAL A 11 -5.94 -7.50 6.08
C VAL A 11 -5.86 -7.76 7.59
N ILE A 12 -5.84 -6.71 8.41
CA ILE A 12 -5.76 -6.84 9.88
C ILE A 12 -6.97 -7.62 10.40
N TYR A 13 -8.16 -7.31 9.92
CA TYR A 13 -9.39 -8.01 10.29
C TYR A 13 -9.29 -9.50 9.96
N CYS A 14 -8.85 -9.86 8.74
CA CYS A 14 -8.69 -11.27 8.35
C CYS A 14 -7.66 -12.01 9.19
N LEU A 15 -6.54 -11.36 9.53
CA LEU A 15 -5.49 -11.98 10.35
C LEU A 15 -5.92 -12.14 11.82
N ASN A 16 -6.76 -11.24 12.32
CA ASN A 16 -7.26 -11.29 13.70
C ASN A 16 -8.50 -12.18 13.85
N SER A 17 -9.28 -12.32 12.78
CA SER A 17 -10.44 -13.20 12.77
C SER A 17 -9.96 -14.62 12.53
N GLN A 18 -10.45 -15.59 13.31
CA GLN A 18 -10.15 -17.01 13.12
C GLN A 18 -10.92 -17.60 11.91
N ASN A 19 -11.06 -16.84 10.82
CA ASN A 19 -11.95 -17.13 9.71
C ASN A 19 -11.30 -17.99 8.61
N ASP A 20 -10.14 -18.60 8.87
CA ASP A 20 -9.35 -19.41 7.93
C ASP A 20 -9.04 -18.73 6.57
N LEU A 21 -9.23 -17.41 6.47
CA LEU A 21 -8.97 -16.64 5.26
C LEU A 21 -7.55 -16.09 5.25
N LEU A 22 -6.87 -16.27 4.13
CA LEU A 22 -5.56 -15.68 3.90
C LEU A 22 -5.70 -14.46 2.98
N PRO A 23 -5.39 -13.24 3.44
CA PRO A 23 -5.42 -12.06 2.58
C PRO A 23 -4.21 -12.04 1.64
N LEU A 24 -4.45 -11.89 0.33
CA LEU A 24 -3.44 -11.66 -0.70
C LEU A 24 -3.65 -10.28 -1.33
N VAL A 25 -2.73 -9.35 -1.06
CA VAL A 25 -2.78 -8.00 -1.65
C VAL A 25 -2.03 -8.02 -2.98
N ILE A 26 -2.72 -7.64 -4.06
CA ILE A 26 -2.20 -7.56 -5.42
C ILE A 26 -2.27 -6.11 -5.88
N PRO A 27 -1.14 -5.40 -5.97
CA PRO A 27 -1.11 -4.08 -6.58
C PRO A 27 -1.41 -4.20 -8.08
N VAL A 28 -2.47 -3.55 -8.57
CA VAL A 28 -2.90 -3.68 -9.98
C VAL A 28 -1.80 -3.25 -10.95
N ARG A 29 -1.05 -2.20 -10.59
CA ARG A 29 0.10 -1.73 -11.38
C ARG A 29 1.16 -2.79 -11.61
N GLU A 30 1.37 -3.69 -10.66
CA GLU A 30 2.33 -4.78 -10.84
C GLU A 30 1.79 -5.84 -11.78
N LEU A 31 0.51 -6.18 -11.63
CA LEU A 31 -0.16 -7.09 -12.54
C LEU A 31 -0.14 -6.54 -13.99
N ALA A 32 -0.40 -5.25 -14.17
CA ALA A 32 -0.31 -4.58 -15.46
C ALA A 32 1.10 -4.60 -16.06
N LYS A 33 2.15 -4.49 -15.24
CA LYS A 33 3.54 -4.66 -15.71
C LYS A 33 3.79 -6.08 -16.23
N HIS A 34 3.31 -7.11 -15.53
CA HIS A 34 3.42 -8.49 -15.99
C HIS A 34 2.67 -8.73 -17.30
N HIS A 35 1.50 -8.12 -17.46
CA HIS A 35 0.77 -8.16 -18.73
C HIS A 35 1.62 -7.62 -19.88
N VAL A 36 2.21 -6.44 -19.72
CA VAL A 36 3.06 -5.83 -20.76
C VAL A 36 4.27 -6.71 -21.10
N LEU A 37 4.96 -7.25 -20.08
CA LEU A 37 6.11 -8.14 -20.29
C LEU A 37 5.71 -9.42 -21.04
N MET A 38 4.55 -9.99 -20.73
CA MET A 38 4.04 -11.18 -21.41
C MET A 38 3.65 -10.89 -22.86
N SER A 39 2.98 -9.76 -23.13
CA SER A 39 2.61 -9.37 -24.49
C SER A 39 3.85 -9.14 -25.38
N GLN A 40 4.89 -8.50 -24.86
CA GLN A 40 6.14 -8.27 -25.62
C GLN A 40 6.82 -9.56 -26.06
N HIS A 41 6.83 -10.60 -25.22
CA HIS A 41 7.42 -11.89 -25.58
C HIS A 41 6.62 -12.66 -26.64
N VAL A 42 5.31 -12.43 -26.75
CA VAL A 42 4.48 -13.03 -27.80
C VAL A 42 4.80 -12.39 -29.15
N ASP A 43 4.91 -11.05 -29.18
CA ASP A 43 5.21 -10.30 -30.40
C ASP A 43 6.61 -10.62 -30.97
N GLU A 44 7.62 -10.80 -30.10
CA GLU A 44 8.97 -11.21 -30.53
C GLU A 44 8.98 -12.61 -31.15
N ARG A 45 8.24 -13.56 -30.56
CA ARG A 45 8.14 -14.93 -31.12
C ARG A 45 7.49 -14.92 -32.49
N LEU A 46 6.38 -14.21 -32.65
CA LEU A 46 5.67 -14.09 -33.93
C LEU A 46 6.53 -13.40 -35.00
N SER A 47 7.30 -12.38 -34.61
CA SER A 47 8.22 -11.66 -35.50
C SER A 47 9.38 -12.55 -35.97
N THR A 48 9.89 -13.46 -35.12
CA THR A 48 10.95 -14.40 -35.51
C THR A 48 10.44 -15.54 -36.40
N SER A 49 9.22 -16.04 -36.20
CA SER A 49 8.63 -17.10 -37.03
C SER A 49 8.19 -16.63 -38.42
N SER A 50 7.98 -15.32 -38.62
CA SER A 50 7.53 -14.76 -39.91
C SER A 50 8.64 -14.63 -40.98
N SER A 51 9.87 -15.03 -40.66
CA SER A 51 11.01 -15.01 -41.61
C SER A 51 11.24 -16.37 -42.30
N SER A 52 10.36 -17.36 -42.14
CA SER A 52 10.51 -18.68 -42.76
C SER A 52 9.19 -19.34 -43.20
N SER A 53 8.43 -18.73 -44.11
CA SER A 53 7.61 -19.49 -45.08
C SER A 53 7.04 -18.59 -46.18
N ALA A 54 7.72 -18.58 -47.33
CA ALA A 54 7.10 -18.19 -48.59
C ALA A 54 6.65 -19.49 -49.29
N ALA A 55 5.39 -19.91 -49.08
CA ALA A 55 4.70 -20.83 -49.99
C ALA A 55 3.19 -20.92 -49.68
N ALA A 56 2.40 -20.57 -50.71
CA ALA A 56 1.05 -21.02 -51.05
C ALA A 56 -0.14 -20.72 -50.10
N GLY A 57 -1.07 -19.92 -50.61
CA GLY A 57 -2.34 -19.56 -49.98
C GLY A 57 -3.34 -20.71 -49.87
N ASP A 58 -4.38 -20.49 -49.06
CA ASP A 58 -5.73 -20.31 -49.59
C ASP A 58 -6.66 -19.71 -48.53
N THR A 59 -7.78 -19.20 -49.01
CA THR A 59 -8.75 -18.33 -48.35
C THR A 59 -9.57 -19.07 -47.28
N SER A 60 -9.74 -18.47 -46.10
CA SER A 60 -10.94 -18.69 -45.28
C SER A 60 -11.24 -17.48 -44.41
N CYS A 61 -12.31 -16.77 -44.77
CA CYS A 61 -12.95 -15.73 -43.98
C CYS A 61 -13.69 -16.36 -42.79
N CYS A 62 -13.13 -16.24 -41.60
CA CYS A 62 -13.89 -16.29 -40.36
C CYS A 62 -13.75 -14.93 -39.67
N LEU A 63 -14.80 -14.12 -39.76
CA LEU A 63 -15.01 -12.99 -38.87
C LEU A 63 -15.32 -13.55 -37.47
N SER A 64 -14.28 -13.85 -36.69
CA SER A 64 -14.40 -14.07 -35.26
C SER A 64 -14.28 -12.72 -34.55
N GLU A 65 -15.33 -12.39 -33.81
CA GLU A 65 -15.45 -11.21 -32.97
C GLU A 65 -14.27 -11.14 -31.98
N SER A 66 -13.30 -10.27 -32.27
CA SER A 66 -12.30 -9.69 -31.37
C SER A 66 -12.04 -10.47 -30.07
N GLU A 67 -11.35 -11.60 -30.17
CA GLU A 67 -10.65 -12.17 -29.01
C GLU A 67 -9.54 -11.19 -28.63
N SER A 68 -9.52 -10.74 -27.37
CA SER A 68 -8.49 -9.83 -26.90
C SER A 68 -7.13 -10.53 -27.06
N ASP A 69 -6.22 -9.96 -27.86
CA ASP A 69 -4.82 -10.38 -28.08
C ASP A 69 -3.93 -10.35 -26.80
N GLY A 70 -4.54 -10.40 -25.61
CA GLY A 70 -3.87 -10.38 -24.33
C GLY A 70 -3.51 -11.79 -23.83
N PRO A 71 -2.53 -11.89 -22.92
CA PRO A 71 -2.27 -13.14 -22.20
C PRO A 71 -3.54 -13.59 -21.47
N ASP A 72 -3.74 -14.91 -21.42
CA ASP A 72 -4.80 -15.53 -20.63
C ASP A 72 -4.80 -15.02 -19.17
N PRO A 73 -5.97 -14.61 -18.61
CA PRO A 73 -6.06 -14.06 -17.27
C PRO A 73 -5.47 -14.93 -16.15
N GLU A 74 -5.64 -16.26 -16.20
CA GLU A 74 -5.07 -17.16 -15.19
C GLU A 74 -3.55 -17.18 -15.28
N THR A 75 -3.04 -17.24 -16.51
CA THR A 75 -1.61 -17.19 -16.79
C THR A 75 -0.99 -15.88 -16.28
N LEU A 76 -1.70 -14.75 -16.39
CA LEU A 76 -1.27 -13.46 -15.85
C LEU A 76 -1.15 -13.48 -14.31
N LEU A 77 -2.18 -14.00 -13.62
CA LEU A 77 -2.15 -14.10 -12.15
C LEU A 77 -1.02 -15.04 -11.69
N GLU A 78 -0.87 -16.17 -12.34
CA GLU A 78 0.16 -17.16 -12.03
C GLU A 78 1.57 -16.61 -12.28
N ALA A 79 1.79 -15.89 -13.38
CA ALA A 79 3.07 -15.23 -13.65
C ALA A 79 3.43 -14.18 -12.59
N TRP A 80 2.44 -13.40 -12.12
CA TRP A 80 2.64 -12.45 -11.03
C TRP A 80 2.97 -13.18 -9.71
N MET A 81 2.26 -14.25 -9.37
CA MET A 81 2.52 -15.03 -8.15
C MET A 81 3.93 -15.63 -8.15
N ARG A 82 4.35 -16.23 -9.27
CA ARG A 82 5.71 -16.76 -9.46
C ARG A 82 6.77 -15.68 -9.24
N SER A 83 6.63 -14.54 -9.90
CA SER A 83 7.58 -13.43 -9.77
C SER A 83 7.66 -12.87 -8.35
N ARG A 84 6.54 -12.82 -7.61
CA ARG A 84 6.51 -12.23 -6.27
C ARG A 84 6.89 -13.19 -5.15
N LEU A 85 6.51 -14.46 -5.26
CA LEU A 85 6.73 -15.45 -4.21
C LEU A 85 8.00 -16.27 -4.43
N GLY A 86 8.53 -16.25 -5.65
CA GLY A 86 9.65 -17.07 -6.11
C GLY A 86 9.15 -18.35 -6.76
N ASP A 87 9.79 -18.72 -7.87
CA ASP A 87 9.55 -19.99 -8.58
C ASP A 87 9.84 -21.16 -7.65
N GLU A 88 8.95 -22.16 -7.67
CA GLU A 88 9.03 -23.39 -6.85
C GLU A 88 9.17 -23.14 -5.34
N SER A 89 8.74 -21.98 -4.84
CA SER A 89 8.76 -21.69 -3.40
C SER A 89 7.61 -22.40 -2.65
N SER A 90 7.87 -22.82 -1.41
CA SER A 90 6.81 -23.35 -0.52
C SER A 90 5.68 -22.34 -0.30
N ARG A 91 5.98 -21.04 -0.40
CA ARG A 91 4.99 -19.95 -0.32
C ARG A 91 4.05 -19.97 -1.52
N LEU A 92 4.58 -20.12 -2.74
CA LEU A 92 3.78 -20.25 -3.95
C LEU A 92 2.86 -21.48 -3.87
N TYR A 93 3.39 -22.62 -3.42
CA TYR A 93 2.58 -23.83 -3.23
C TYR A 93 1.42 -23.60 -2.25
N LEU A 94 1.69 -22.99 -1.10
CA LEU A 94 0.67 -22.68 -0.10
C LEU A 94 -0.40 -21.73 -0.66
N ILE A 95 0.00 -20.68 -1.39
CA ILE A 95 -0.95 -19.75 -2.01
C ILE A 95 -1.81 -20.45 -3.06
N ARG A 96 -1.25 -21.32 -3.91
CA ARG A 96 -2.03 -22.11 -4.88
C ARG A 96 -3.03 -23.02 -4.18
N MET A 97 -2.63 -23.67 -3.08
CA MET A 97 -3.55 -24.50 -2.27
C MET A 97 -4.68 -23.67 -1.64
N MET A 98 -4.37 -22.46 -1.15
CA MET A 98 -5.37 -21.54 -0.59
C MET A 98 -6.31 -20.98 -1.67
N LEU A 99 -5.80 -20.74 -2.87
CA LEU A 99 -6.60 -20.36 -4.03
C LEU A 99 -7.55 -21.50 -4.39
N ALA A 100 -7.03 -22.72 -4.62
CA ALA A 100 -7.82 -23.89 -4.98
C ALA A 100 -8.89 -24.27 -3.93
N SER A 101 -8.61 -24.02 -2.64
CA SER A 101 -9.58 -24.26 -1.55
C SER A 101 -10.57 -23.11 -1.33
N GLY A 102 -10.48 -22.01 -2.10
CA GLY A 102 -11.38 -20.85 -1.97
C GLY A 102 -11.18 -20.06 -0.66
N ARG A 103 -10.05 -20.23 0.02
CA ARG A 103 -9.72 -19.58 1.30
C ARG A 103 -8.89 -18.31 1.14
N LEU A 104 -8.59 -17.93 -0.09
CA LEU A 104 -7.87 -16.70 -0.39
C LEU A 104 -8.86 -15.52 -0.45
N LEU A 105 -8.56 -14.44 0.28
CA LEU A 105 -9.19 -13.14 0.08
C LEU A 105 -8.26 -12.29 -0.79
N ILE A 106 -8.63 -12.08 -2.04
CA ILE A 106 -7.83 -11.34 -3.01
C ILE A 106 -8.18 -9.85 -2.91
N LEU A 107 -7.18 -9.03 -2.62
CA LEU A 107 -7.32 -7.59 -2.43
C LEU A 107 -6.56 -6.85 -3.54
N MET A 108 -7.28 -6.34 -4.55
CA MET A 108 -6.68 -5.62 -5.67
C MET A 108 -6.71 -4.11 -5.42
N ASP A 109 -5.54 -3.47 -5.30
CA ASP A 109 -5.46 -2.02 -5.06
C ASP A 109 -5.23 -1.26 -6.37
N GLY A 110 -6.18 -0.37 -6.70
CA GLY A 110 -6.07 0.65 -7.74
C GLY A 110 -6.31 0.14 -9.15
N LEU A 111 -7.55 -0.26 -9.47
CA LEU A 111 -7.91 -0.70 -10.83
C LEU A 111 -7.62 0.38 -11.90
N GLU A 112 -7.64 1.65 -11.51
CA GLU A 112 -7.22 2.77 -12.35
C GLU A 112 -5.78 2.66 -12.89
N GLU A 113 -4.91 1.90 -12.22
CA GLU A 113 -3.51 1.71 -12.59
C GLU A 113 -3.31 0.61 -13.65
N ALA A 114 -4.39 -0.02 -14.12
CA ALA A 114 -4.33 -1.11 -15.10
C ALA A 114 -3.82 -0.69 -16.49
N GLY A 115 -4.04 0.58 -16.88
CA GLY A 115 -3.63 1.08 -18.19
C GLY A 115 -4.18 0.24 -19.35
N SER A 116 -3.32 -0.18 -20.27
CA SER A 116 -3.68 -1.05 -21.41
C SER A 116 -4.09 -2.46 -21.00
N ALA A 117 -3.71 -2.94 -19.81
CA ALA A 117 -4.08 -4.25 -19.30
C ALA A 117 -5.50 -4.30 -18.71
N LYS A 118 -6.27 -3.21 -18.80
CA LYS A 118 -7.60 -3.06 -18.18
C LYS A 118 -8.54 -4.22 -18.53
N GLU A 119 -8.68 -4.54 -19.82
CA GLU A 119 -9.63 -5.56 -20.27
C GLU A 119 -9.27 -6.95 -19.74
N THR A 120 -7.99 -7.32 -19.76
CA THR A 120 -7.48 -8.59 -19.24
C THR A 120 -7.64 -8.69 -17.72
N ILE A 121 -7.39 -7.60 -16.99
CA ILE A 121 -7.58 -7.56 -15.53
C ILE A 121 -9.07 -7.62 -15.15
N GLU A 122 -9.95 -6.96 -15.92
CA GLU A 122 -11.40 -7.10 -15.74
C GLU A 122 -11.88 -8.53 -16.06
N SER A 123 -11.30 -9.19 -17.06
CA SER A 123 -11.53 -10.61 -17.35
C SER A 123 -11.07 -11.50 -16.20
N LEU A 124 -9.90 -11.23 -15.61
CA LEU A 124 -9.41 -11.94 -14.42
C LEU A 124 -10.37 -11.79 -13.24
N LEU A 125 -10.84 -10.56 -12.96
CA LEU A 125 -11.81 -10.30 -11.90
C LEU A 125 -13.09 -11.12 -12.10
N ALA A 126 -13.63 -11.11 -13.32
CA ALA A 126 -14.82 -11.88 -13.65
C ALA A 126 -14.61 -13.39 -13.46
N LEU A 127 -13.46 -13.91 -13.92
CA LEU A 127 -13.09 -15.32 -13.76
C LEU A 127 -12.98 -15.71 -12.27
N LEU A 128 -12.31 -14.88 -11.47
CA LEU A 128 -12.17 -15.13 -10.04
C LEU A 128 -13.53 -15.17 -9.34
N ALA A 129 -14.46 -14.29 -9.72
CA ALA A 129 -15.80 -14.26 -9.15
C ALA A 129 -16.65 -15.46 -9.59
N VAL A 130 -16.58 -15.88 -10.85
CA VAL A 130 -17.25 -17.10 -11.36
C VAL A 130 -16.76 -18.34 -10.60
N ASN A 131 -15.46 -18.39 -10.28
CA ASN A 131 -14.84 -19.43 -9.47
C ASN A 131 -15.09 -19.28 -7.96
N LYS A 132 -16.00 -18.37 -7.56
CA LYS A 132 -16.41 -18.10 -6.17
C LYS A 132 -15.27 -17.68 -5.24
N HIS A 133 -14.19 -17.09 -5.79
CA HIS A 133 -13.17 -16.46 -4.97
C HIS A 133 -13.68 -15.15 -4.37
N ARG A 134 -13.20 -14.82 -3.17
CA ARG A 134 -13.53 -13.58 -2.49
C ARG A 134 -12.56 -12.50 -2.98
N VAL A 135 -13.08 -11.51 -3.69
CA VAL A 135 -12.27 -10.45 -4.28
C VAL A 135 -12.79 -9.08 -3.83
N VAL A 136 -11.88 -8.21 -3.38
CA VAL A 136 -12.17 -6.80 -3.13
C VAL A 136 -11.21 -5.99 -3.99
N CYS A 137 -11.76 -5.16 -4.87
CA CYS A 137 -10.99 -4.25 -5.70
C CYS A 137 -11.29 -2.80 -5.35
N THR A 138 -10.26 -1.95 -5.35
CA THR A 138 -10.44 -0.51 -5.20
C THR A 138 -10.36 0.16 -6.56
N VAL A 139 -11.22 1.15 -6.79
CA VAL A 139 -11.26 1.90 -8.04
C VAL A 139 -11.48 3.38 -7.77
N ARG A 140 -10.99 4.27 -8.64
CA ARG A 140 -11.33 5.70 -8.59
C ARG A 140 -12.72 5.93 -9.17
N GLU A 141 -13.46 6.86 -8.60
CA GLU A 141 -14.74 7.31 -9.14
C GLU A 141 -14.56 7.78 -10.59
N GLY A 142 -15.52 7.45 -11.45
CA GLY A 142 -15.48 7.76 -12.88
C GLY A 142 -14.54 6.90 -13.74
N TYR A 143 -13.70 6.03 -13.17
CA TYR A 143 -12.77 5.21 -13.97
C TYR A 143 -13.44 4.06 -14.73
N LEU A 144 -14.46 3.44 -14.11
CA LEU A 144 -15.20 2.36 -14.73
C LEU A 144 -16.18 2.92 -15.76
N SER A 145 -16.07 2.45 -17.00
CA SER A 145 -17.10 2.68 -18.01
C SER A 145 -18.37 1.94 -17.63
N ASP A 146 -19.52 2.36 -18.15
CA ASP A 146 -20.77 1.64 -17.91
C ASP A 146 -20.72 0.20 -18.43
N ARG A 147 -19.95 -0.06 -19.50
CA ARG A 147 -19.68 -1.41 -20.01
C ARG A 147 -18.92 -2.25 -18.98
N SER A 148 -17.82 -1.74 -18.44
CA SER A 148 -17.02 -2.42 -17.41
C SER A 148 -17.84 -2.68 -16.15
N ARG A 149 -18.64 -1.69 -15.70
CA ARG A 149 -19.52 -1.84 -14.54
C ARG A 149 -20.55 -2.95 -14.77
N LYS A 150 -21.26 -2.94 -15.90
CA LYS A 150 -22.23 -4.00 -16.24
C LYS A 150 -21.58 -5.38 -16.29
N ARG A 151 -20.38 -5.49 -16.86
CA ARG A 151 -19.63 -6.75 -16.93
C ARG A 151 -19.27 -7.29 -15.54
N LEU A 152 -18.73 -6.45 -14.67
CA LEU A 152 -18.38 -6.85 -13.30
C LEU A 152 -19.64 -7.20 -12.49
N THR A 153 -20.72 -6.43 -12.61
CA THR A 153 -21.99 -6.76 -11.94
C THR A 153 -22.57 -8.08 -12.44
N ALA A 154 -22.51 -8.35 -13.74
CA ALA A 154 -22.92 -9.64 -14.30
C ALA A 154 -22.08 -10.82 -13.77
N ALA A 155 -20.81 -10.58 -13.42
CA ALA A 155 -19.95 -11.56 -12.77
C ALA A 155 -20.18 -11.68 -11.25
N GLY A 156 -21.09 -10.91 -10.66
CA GLY A 156 -21.44 -10.97 -9.23
C GLY A 156 -20.76 -9.93 -8.34
N PHE A 157 -20.11 -8.91 -8.91
CA PHE A 157 -19.55 -7.81 -8.11
C PHE A 157 -20.61 -6.78 -7.70
N GLU A 158 -20.57 -6.41 -6.43
CA GLU A 158 -21.34 -5.30 -5.88
C GLU A 158 -20.44 -4.07 -5.68
N GLY A 159 -20.90 -2.91 -6.14
CA GLY A 159 -20.21 -1.64 -5.95
C GLY A 159 -20.55 -1.02 -4.61
N SER A 160 -19.53 -0.61 -3.85
CA SER A 160 -19.69 0.19 -2.64
C SER A 160 -18.87 1.47 -2.75
N SER A 161 -19.50 2.61 -2.48
CA SER A 161 -18.84 3.91 -2.46
C SER A 161 -18.41 4.25 -1.04
N LEU A 162 -17.21 4.82 -0.89
CA LEU A 162 -16.77 5.38 0.38
C LEU A 162 -17.38 6.77 0.55
N SER A 163 -18.11 6.98 1.64
CA SER A 163 -18.62 8.29 2.00
C SER A 163 -17.50 9.20 2.50
N LEU A 164 -17.75 10.50 2.41
CA LEU A 164 -16.96 11.50 3.11
C LEU A 164 -17.12 11.34 4.63
N LEU A 165 -16.18 11.92 5.40
CA LEU A 165 -16.25 11.90 6.85
C LEU A 165 -17.34 12.86 7.34
N ASP A 166 -18.24 12.36 8.18
CA ASP A 166 -19.17 13.19 8.92
C ASP A 166 -18.48 13.96 10.07
N ALA A 167 -19.21 14.84 10.74
CA ALA A 167 -18.68 15.63 11.86
C ALA A 167 -18.16 14.73 13.00
N ASP A 168 -18.90 13.69 13.35
CA ASP A 168 -18.57 12.79 14.46
C ASP A 168 -17.29 11.99 14.19
N GLN A 169 -17.11 11.52 12.95
CA GLN A 169 -15.92 10.82 12.49
C GLN A 169 -14.70 11.74 12.46
N ARG A 170 -14.87 13.00 12.03
CA ARG A 170 -13.79 14.01 12.09
C ARG A 170 -13.38 14.27 13.54
N ARG A 171 -14.35 14.48 14.43
CA ARG A 171 -14.13 14.65 15.87
C ARG A 171 -13.40 13.47 16.49
N PHE A 172 -13.85 12.26 16.17
CA PHE A 172 -13.24 11.02 16.65
C PHE A 172 -11.77 10.92 16.21
N VAL A 173 -11.47 11.18 14.93
CA VAL A 173 -10.09 11.14 14.42
C VAL A 173 -9.22 12.22 15.06
N ALA A 174 -9.75 13.44 15.22
CA ALA A 174 -9.04 14.53 15.88
C ALA A 174 -8.74 14.20 17.36
N THR A 175 -9.74 13.70 18.09
CA THR A 175 -9.63 13.30 19.50
C THR A 175 -8.61 12.18 19.68
N ALA A 176 -8.66 11.15 18.82
CA ALA A 176 -7.71 10.03 18.87
C ALA A 176 -6.26 10.47 18.63
N ARG A 177 -6.03 11.54 17.87
CA ARG A 177 -4.69 12.02 17.52
C ARG A 177 -4.15 13.09 18.46
N LEU A 178 -4.97 14.09 18.78
CA LEU A 178 -4.58 15.29 19.52
C LEU A 178 -4.93 15.20 21.01
N GLY A 179 -5.83 14.30 21.41
CA GLY A 179 -6.49 14.30 22.72
C GLY A 179 -7.68 15.27 22.75
N GLN A 180 -8.58 15.09 23.74
CA GLN A 180 -9.85 15.81 23.82
C GLN A 180 -9.71 17.34 23.80
N ALA A 181 -8.86 17.90 24.68
CA ALA A 181 -8.73 19.34 24.84
C ALA A 181 -8.14 20.05 23.60
N SER A 182 -7.27 19.37 22.86
CA SER A 182 -6.67 19.90 21.63
C SER A 182 -7.56 19.66 20.41
N ALA A 183 -8.41 18.63 20.45
CA ALA A 183 -9.36 18.33 19.39
C ALA A 183 -10.47 19.38 19.30
N GLU A 184 -10.96 19.89 20.43
CA GLU A 184 -11.97 20.98 20.44
C GLU A 184 -11.44 22.25 19.76
N LYS A 185 -10.21 22.66 20.09
CA LYS A 185 -9.56 23.80 19.42
C LYS A 185 -9.31 23.57 17.94
N PHE A 186 -9.03 22.33 17.56
CA PHE A 186 -8.88 21.95 16.16
C PHE A 186 -10.22 21.98 15.40
N GLU A 187 -11.34 21.65 16.06
CA GLU A 187 -12.67 21.80 15.47
C GLU A 187 -13.00 23.28 15.21
N ASP A 188 -12.68 24.17 16.14
CA ASP A 188 -12.85 25.62 15.93
C ASP A 188 -12.07 26.08 14.69
N PHE A 189 -10.81 25.66 14.56
CA PHE A 189 -10.00 25.91 13.37
C PHE A 189 -10.58 25.31 12.10
N LEU A 190 -11.11 24.09 12.16
CA LEU A 190 -11.75 23.46 11.00
C LEU A 190 -12.98 24.23 10.55
N ASN A 191 -13.79 24.73 11.48
CA ASN A 191 -14.98 25.52 11.16
C ASN A 191 -14.59 26.86 10.52
N GLU A 192 -13.60 27.56 11.08
CA GLU A 192 -13.07 28.80 10.49
C GLU A 192 -12.49 28.55 9.08
N PHE A 193 -11.73 27.47 8.92
CA PHE A 193 -11.18 27.07 7.62
C PHE A 193 -12.29 26.72 6.62
N GLN A 194 -13.35 26.03 7.08
CA GLN A 194 -14.53 25.74 6.27
C GLN A 194 -15.22 27.02 5.83
N GLU A 195 -15.47 27.98 6.70
CA GLU A 195 -16.09 29.26 6.32
C GLU A 195 -15.28 30.01 5.24
N LYS A 196 -13.95 29.99 5.34
CA LYS A 196 -13.05 30.61 4.36
C LYS A 196 -13.06 29.89 3.00
N VAL A 197 -13.19 28.55 3.01
CA VAL A 197 -13.13 27.70 1.80
C VAL A 197 -14.52 27.41 1.21
N ALA A 198 -15.61 27.60 1.96
CA ALA A 198 -16.99 27.34 1.57
C ALA A 198 -17.52 28.27 0.46
N SER A 199 -16.68 29.13 -0.10
CA SER A 199 -16.98 29.88 -1.32
C SER A 199 -17.17 28.97 -2.55
N SER A 200 -16.78 27.68 -2.48
CA SER A 200 -17.15 26.67 -3.48
C SER A 200 -17.66 25.35 -2.84
N PRO A 201 -18.65 24.68 -3.46
CA PRO A 201 -19.16 23.39 -2.97
C PRO A 201 -18.09 22.28 -3.01
N GLU A 202 -17.20 22.32 -4.01
CA GLU A 202 -16.05 21.39 -4.11
C GLU A 202 -15.07 21.54 -2.94
N GLY A 203 -14.92 22.75 -2.40
CA GLY A 203 -14.07 23.02 -1.25
C GLY A 203 -14.54 22.33 0.03
N VAL A 204 -15.86 22.28 0.24
CA VAL A 204 -16.48 21.60 1.40
C VAL A 204 -16.29 20.09 1.31
N GLU A 205 -16.51 19.51 0.12
CA GLU A 205 -16.29 18.07 -0.11
C GLU A 205 -14.82 17.68 0.13
N PHE A 206 -13.90 18.51 -0.34
CA PHE A 206 -12.46 18.27 -0.17
C PHE A 206 -12.05 18.18 1.30
N ILE A 207 -12.55 19.08 2.15
CA ILE A 207 -12.24 19.13 3.60
C ILE A 207 -12.68 17.84 4.31
N ASN A 208 -13.82 17.28 3.91
CA ASN A 208 -14.37 16.08 4.52
C ASN A 208 -13.71 14.79 4.02
N THR A 209 -12.71 14.88 3.13
CA THR A 209 -11.91 13.72 2.77
C THR A 209 -10.93 13.35 3.91
N PRO A 210 -10.71 12.05 4.19
CA PRO A 210 -9.73 11.63 5.19
C PRO A 210 -8.31 12.13 4.91
N ALA A 211 -7.97 12.36 3.63
CA ALA A 211 -6.68 12.90 3.24
C ALA A 211 -6.52 14.36 3.67
N CYS A 212 -7.52 15.21 3.37
CA CYS A 212 -7.49 16.62 3.76
C CYS A 212 -7.52 16.80 5.28
N LEU A 213 -8.39 16.05 5.99
CA LEU A 213 -8.38 16.08 7.45
C LEU A 213 -7.00 15.76 8.03
N ASN A 214 -6.32 14.74 7.48
CA ASN A 214 -4.97 14.37 7.92
C ASN A 214 -3.92 15.46 7.62
N MET A 215 -4.07 16.18 6.51
CA MET A 215 -3.24 17.34 6.16
C MET A 215 -3.45 18.49 7.15
N LEU A 216 -4.71 18.85 7.42
CA LEU A 216 -5.08 19.89 8.38
C LEU A 216 -4.62 19.56 9.80
N LEU A 217 -4.72 18.29 10.22
CA LEU A 217 -4.18 17.82 11.49
C LEU A 217 -2.65 17.98 11.56
N CYS A 218 -1.91 17.64 10.49
CA CYS A 218 -0.46 17.85 10.45
C CYS A 218 -0.10 19.34 10.54
N TYR A 219 -0.81 20.20 9.79
CA TYR A 219 -0.63 21.64 9.83
C TYR A 219 -0.85 22.20 11.24
N TRP A 220 -1.95 21.78 11.88
CA TRP A 220 -2.30 22.21 13.22
C TRP A 220 -1.27 21.77 14.26
N GLU A 221 -0.83 20.50 14.24
CA GLU A 221 0.22 19.98 15.12
C GLU A 221 1.54 20.77 15.00
N GLN A 222 1.86 21.26 13.79
CA GLN A 222 3.08 22.03 13.56
C GLN A 222 2.97 23.47 14.09
N LYS A 223 1.81 24.12 13.94
CA LYS A 223 1.56 25.47 14.49
C LYS A 223 1.33 25.47 16.00
N HIS A 224 0.81 24.38 16.53
CA HIS A 224 0.52 24.20 17.94
C HIS A 224 1.25 22.96 18.46
N PRO A 225 2.58 23.03 18.65
CA PRO A 225 3.34 21.93 19.21
C PRO A 225 2.76 21.62 20.59
N ILE A 226 2.06 20.49 20.68
CA ILE A 226 1.55 19.97 21.94
C ILE A 226 2.78 19.76 22.83
N ARG A 227 2.92 20.55 23.90
CA ARG A 227 3.92 20.28 24.95
C ARG A 227 3.58 18.91 25.51
N THR A 228 4.36 17.92 25.13
CA THR A 228 4.21 16.52 25.55
C THR A 228 4.72 16.33 26.98
N ASP A 229 4.21 17.11 27.94
CA ASP A 229 4.51 16.87 29.35
C ASP A 229 3.56 15.80 29.94
N ASP A 230 2.41 15.55 29.30
CA ASP A 230 1.41 14.55 29.76
C ASP A 230 1.32 13.28 28.89
N ARG A 231 2.21 13.08 27.91
CA ARG A 231 2.20 11.89 27.02
C ARG A 231 2.93 10.67 27.59
N SER A 232 3.00 10.53 28.91
CA SER A 232 3.52 9.33 29.59
C SER A 232 2.54 8.16 29.66
N GLY A 233 1.33 8.26 29.08
CA GLY A 233 0.28 7.25 29.25
C GLY A 233 0.03 6.22 28.14
N SER A 234 -0.12 6.61 26.87
CA SER A 234 -1.09 5.84 26.05
C SER A 234 -0.69 5.34 24.65
N ILE A 235 0.47 5.66 24.08
CA ILE A 235 0.87 5.10 22.76
C ILE A 235 2.30 4.53 22.75
N ALA A 236 3.13 4.84 23.76
CA ALA A 236 4.44 4.24 23.94
C ALA A 236 4.41 2.88 24.69
N SER A 237 3.30 2.54 25.38
CA SER A 237 3.17 1.29 26.15
C SER A 237 2.89 0.03 25.30
N LEU A 238 2.68 0.16 23.99
CA LEU A 238 2.62 -0.98 23.07
C LEU A 238 3.94 -1.22 22.31
N ARG A 239 5.02 -0.49 22.64
CA ARG A 239 6.32 -0.61 21.96
C ARG A 239 7.54 -0.87 22.86
N ARG A 240 7.35 -1.12 24.15
CA ARG A 240 8.40 -1.67 25.02
C ARG A 240 7.80 -2.75 25.91
N ASP A 241 7.83 -3.98 25.43
CA ASP A 241 8.06 -5.17 26.26
C ASP A 241 8.40 -6.35 25.36
N ARG A 242 9.61 -6.30 24.79
CA ARG A 242 10.31 -7.46 24.22
C ARG A 242 11.82 -7.27 24.36
N SER A 243 12.28 -7.06 25.59
CA SER A 243 13.68 -7.27 25.98
C SER A 243 13.85 -7.12 27.50
N SER A 244 13.52 -8.15 28.26
CA SER A 244 14.31 -8.55 29.43
C SER A 244 13.83 -9.89 29.94
N GLY A 245 14.68 -10.90 29.82
CA GLY A 245 14.53 -12.12 30.57
C GLY A 245 15.13 -11.94 31.96
N ARG A 246 14.33 -12.14 33.01
CA ARG A 246 14.70 -12.93 34.19
C ARG A 246 13.53 -13.02 35.19
N GLY A 247 12.95 -14.23 35.22
CA GLY A 247 12.48 -14.96 36.40
C GLY A 247 11.65 -14.26 37.49
N SER A 248 10.39 -14.67 37.60
CA SER A 248 9.89 -15.24 38.86
C SER A 248 8.77 -16.25 38.61
N ASN A 249 8.86 -17.36 39.32
CA ASN A 249 8.03 -18.55 39.24
C ASN A 249 6.59 -18.28 39.67
N ILE A 250 5.61 -18.73 38.88
CA ILE A 250 4.35 -19.29 39.42
C ILE A 250 4.01 -20.55 38.62
N ASN A 251 3.87 -21.64 39.38
CA ASN A 251 3.59 -23.01 38.95
C ASN A 251 2.29 -23.15 38.14
N PHE A 252 2.35 -23.94 37.07
CA PHE A 252 1.30 -24.91 36.74
C PHE A 252 1.99 -26.18 36.23
N SER A 253 1.91 -27.22 37.04
CA SER A 253 2.44 -28.56 36.79
C SER A 253 1.42 -29.46 36.11
N ASN A 254 1.95 -30.43 35.36
CA ASN A 254 1.36 -31.68 34.85
C ASN A 254 0.41 -31.51 33.65
N VAL A 255 0.55 -32.20 32.51
CA VAL A 255 0.83 -33.63 32.24
C VAL A 255 1.47 -33.70 30.84
N GLY A 256 2.63 -34.36 30.63
CA GLY A 256 2.64 -35.72 30.08
C GLY A 256 3.78 -35.89 29.08
N ARG A 257 4.80 -36.64 29.50
CA ARG A 257 6.09 -36.95 28.86
C ARG A 257 6.01 -38.31 28.16
N LEU A 258 6.69 -38.45 27.01
CA LEU A 258 7.33 -39.66 26.45
C LEU A 258 8.25 -39.13 25.31
N GLU A 259 9.57 -38.98 25.49
CA GLU A 259 10.65 -39.99 25.29
C GLU A 259 10.60 -40.62 23.88
N SER A 260 11.64 -40.69 23.02
CA SER A 260 13.10 -40.48 23.04
C SER A 260 13.52 -40.23 21.55
N GLN A 261 14.72 -39.80 21.12
CA GLN A 261 16.04 -40.42 21.30
C GLN A 261 17.12 -39.53 20.63
N ALA A 262 18.32 -39.52 21.20
CA ALA A 262 19.49 -38.76 20.76
C ALA A 262 20.37 -39.57 19.78
N ILE A 263 21.15 -38.87 18.94
CA ILE A 263 22.40 -39.35 18.35
C ILE A 263 23.42 -38.19 18.44
N ASP A 264 24.58 -38.54 18.99
CA ASP A 264 25.77 -37.72 19.27
C ASP A 264 26.75 -37.66 18.07
N GLU A 265 27.85 -36.93 18.32
CA GLU A 265 29.14 -36.88 17.59
C GLU A 265 29.15 -35.89 16.42
N GLU A 266 30.19 -35.11 16.12
CA GLU A 266 31.51 -34.67 16.61
C GLU A 266 32.02 -33.77 15.43
N ASP A 267 33.12 -33.05 15.37
CA ASP A 267 33.85 -32.08 16.19
C ASP A 267 34.74 -31.33 15.14
N SER A 268 35.09 -30.06 15.38
CA SER A 268 36.19 -29.29 14.72
C SER A 268 36.11 -28.81 13.23
N PRO A 269 36.91 -27.80 12.81
CA PRO A 269 37.17 -26.50 13.42
C PRO A 269 37.09 -25.28 12.44
N ASN A 270 36.87 -24.09 13.00
CA ASN A 270 36.97 -22.77 12.35
C ASN A 270 38.37 -22.43 11.81
N PRO A 271 38.45 -21.58 10.77
CA PRO A 271 39.51 -20.57 10.70
C PRO A 271 38.95 -19.13 10.67
N MET A 272 39.61 -18.29 11.47
CA MET A 272 39.39 -16.85 11.64
C MET A 272 39.75 -16.00 10.40
N PRO A 273 39.33 -14.72 10.34
CA PRO A 273 39.26 -13.92 9.13
C PRO A 273 40.54 -13.09 8.86
N PRO A 274 40.75 -12.58 7.64
CA PRO A 274 41.83 -11.65 7.37
C PRO A 274 41.45 -10.20 7.74
N GLN A 275 42.47 -9.55 8.29
CA GLN A 275 42.54 -8.17 8.78
C GLN A 275 42.35 -7.10 7.69
N ALA A 276 41.80 -5.96 8.09
CA ALA A 276 41.78 -4.72 7.32
C ALA A 276 43.07 -3.89 7.52
N PRO A 277 43.54 -3.13 6.51
CA PRO A 277 44.44 -2.00 6.68
C PRO A 277 43.72 -0.62 6.53
N PRO A 278 44.40 0.50 6.86
CA PRO A 278 43.80 1.62 7.59
C PRO A 278 43.39 2.85 6.75
N MET A 279 42.50 3.64 7.37
CA MET A 279 42.34 5.11 7.34
C MET A 279 42.57 5.88 6.04
N LEU A 280 41.51 6.53 5.53
CA LEU A 280 41.55 7.94 5.12
C LEU A 280 40.25 8.64 5.50
N THR A 281 40.38 9.64 6.36
CA THR A 281 39.36 10.65 6.69
C THR A 281 39.19 11.60 5.50
N SER A 282 38.02 11.63 4.89
CA SER A 282 37.63 12.76 4.05
C SER A 282 36.13 13.04 4.20
N SER A 283 35.84 14.10 4.96
CA SER A 283 34.56 14.80 4.91
C SER A 283 34.34 15.38 3.52
N PRO A 284 33.09 15.40 3.02
CA PRO A 284 32.66 16.45 2.14
C PRO A 284 31.49 17.21 2.77
N SER A 285 31.83 18.35 3.38
CA SER A 285 30.92 19.48 3.50
C SER A 285 30.76 20.13 2.13
N ARG A 286 29.56 20.66 1.88
CA ARG A 286 29.15 21.56 0.78
C ARG A 286 28.99 20.90 -0.60
N MET A 287 27.74 20.78 -1.04
CA MET A 287 27.23 21.37 -2.30
C MET A 287 25.70 21.15 -2.36
N ILE A 288 24.94 22.09 -1.79
CA ILE A 288 23.61 22.48 -2.30
C ILE A 288 23.54 24.00 -2.13
N SER A 289 24.25 24.71 -3.00
CA SER A 289 24.00 26.13 -3.28
C SER A 289 23.21 26.16 -4.58
N GLY A 290 21.96 26.62 -4.53
CA GLY A 290 21.15 26.78 -5.74
C GLY A 290 19.68 26.46 -5.55
N LEU A 291 19.02 27.04 -4.54
CA LEU A 291 17.59 27.31 -4.63
C LEU A 291 17.39 28.80 -4.42
N SER A 292 17.34 29.52 -5.54
CA SER A 292 17.07 30.94 -5.63
C SER A 292 15.71 31.25 -5.00
N THR A 293 15.72 32.07 -3.96
CA THR A 293 14.54 32.76 -3.45
C THR A 293 14.05 33.75 -4.50
N PRO A 294 12.77 33.76 -4.91
CA PRO A 294 12.21 34.89 -5.63
C PRO A 294 12.17 36.08 -4.67
N THR A 295 12.71 37.21 -5.11
CA THR A 295 12.53 38.52 -4.49
C THR A 295 11.04 38.84 -4.46
N ASP A 296 10.51 38.93 -3.24
CA ASP A 296 9.16 39.35 -2.90
C ASP A 296 9.08 40.87 -3.05
N ASP A 297 8.38 41.34 -4.07
CA ASP A 297 8.06 42.74 -4.28
C ASP A 297 6.93 43.10 -3.31
N GLY A 298 7.22 44.07 -2.44
CA GLY A 298 6.43 44.38 -1.26
C GLY A 298 4.98 44.78 -1.57
N SER A 299 4.06 43.99 -1.04
CA SER A 299 2.77 44.47 -0.58
C SER A 299 2.48 43.81 0.77
N PRO A 300 2.21 44.57 1.85
CA PRO A 300 1.87 43.99 3.15
C PRO A 300 0.44 43.44 3.07
N GLY A 301 0.31 42.25 2.48
CA GLY A 301 -0.90 41.47 2.47
C GLY A 301 -1.19 40.90 3.85
N ASP A 302 -2.45 41.00 4.23
CA ASP A 302 -3.06 40.52 5.47
C ASP A 302 -2.54 39.13 5.88
N GLY A 303 -1.77 39.07 6.98
CA GLY A 303 -0.98 37.92 7.41
C GLY A 303 -1.78 36.69 7.89
N ASP A 304 -3.11 36.73 7.84
CA ASP A 304 -4.02 35.69 8.32
C ASP A 304 -4.88 35.03 7.24
N SER A 305 -4.58 35.30 5.96
CA SER A 305 -5.25 34.61 4.84
C SER A 305 -4.69 33.18 4.68
N LEU A 306 -5.24 32.24 5.44
CA LEU A 306 -5.02 30.79 5.29
C LEU A 306 -5.44 30.33 3.89
N SER A 307 -4.48 30.13 2.98
CA SER A 307 -4.76 29.57 1.66
C SER A 307 -4.67 28.04 1.65
N ILE A 308 -5.44 27.38 0.78
CA ILE A 308 -5.32 25.91 0.54
C ILE A 308 -3.89 25.54 0.12
N SER A 309 -3.21 26.45 -0.59
CA SER A 309 -1.81 26.29 -1.00
C SER A 309 -0.86 26.17 0.20
N ASP A 310 -1.10 26.93 1.27
CA ASP A 310 -0.29 26.88 2.49
C ASP A 310 -0.49 25.56 3.25
N VAL A 311 -1.74 25.10 3.36
CA VAL A 311 -2.05 23.79 3.95
C VAL A 311 -1.36 22.68 3.17
N TYR A 312 -1.40 22.75 1.83
CA TYR A 312 -0.74 21.76 0.98
C TYR A 312 0.78 21.79 1.12
N ARG A 313 1.41 22.99 1.10
CA ARG A 313 2.86 23.16 1.26
C ARG A 313 3.36 22.59 2.58
N VAL A 314 2.69 22.90 3.68
CA VAL A 314 3.05 22.43 5.01
C VAL A 314 2.81 20.93 5.14
N SER A 315 1.69 20.42 4.61
CA SER A 315 1.41 18.98 4.66
C SER A 315 2.40 18.18 3.83
N LEU A 316 2.77 18.68 2.65
CA LEU A 316 3.78 18.07 1.80
C LEU A 316 5.16 18.10 2.46
N SER A 317 5.55 19.20 3.10
CA SER A 317 6.83 19.28 3.81
C SER A 317 6.91 18.27 4.97
N VAL A 318 5.84 18.14 5.76
CA VAL A 318 5.75 17.13 6.84
C VAL A 318 5.80 15.71 6.28
N LEU A 319 5.09 15.43 5.19
CA LEU A 319 5.11 14.12 4.53
C LEU A 319 6.51 13.78 3.98
N LEU A 320 7.14 14.73 3.30
CA LEU A 320 8.50 14.57 2.76
C LEU A 320 9.50 14.37 3.89
N GLN A 321 9.42 15.14 4.96
CA GLN A 321 10.29 14.98 6.13
C GLN A 321 10.14 13.59 6.74
N ARG A 322 8.91 13.07 6.88
CA ARG A 322 8.66 11.71 7.37
C ARG A 322 9.23 10.64 6.44
N VAL A 323 9.14 10.81 5.12
CA VAL A 323 9.74 9.89 4.14
C VAL A 323 11.27 9.90 4.25
N VAL A 324 11.88 11.09 4.34
CA VAL A 324 13.33 11.24 4.51
C VAL A 324 13.79 10.60 5.82
N MET A 325 13.10 10.87 6.94
CA MET A 325 13.43 10.27 8.24
C MET A 325 13.29 8.75 8.22
N LYS A 326 12.27 8.20 7.53
CA LYS A 326 12.11 6.76 7.37
C LYS A 326 13.27 6.15 6.58
N HIS A 327 13.66 6.74 5.45
CA HIS A 327 14.82 6.28 4.68
C HIS A 327 16.14 6.39 5.45
N GLN A 328 16.29 7.41 6.31
CA GLN A 328 17.45 7.53 7.20
C GLN A 328 17.47 6.45 8.28
N ALA A 329 16.32 6.14 8.88
CA ALA A 329 16.19 5.05 9.86
C ALA A 329 16.46 3.66 9.23
N ASP A 330 16.00 3.43 8.00
CA ASP A 330 16.26 2.19 7.28
C ASP A 330 17.75 2.07 6.90
N ARG A 331 18.43 3.18 6.54
CA ARG A 331 19.88 3.22 6.31
C ARG A 331 20.71 2.99 7.58
N ALA A 332 20.23 3.45 8.73
CA ALA A 332 20.89 3.21 10.01
C ALA A 332 20.85 1.72 10.38
N LYS A 333 19.71 1.05 10.19
CA LYS A 333 19.56 -0.39 10.45
C LYS A 333 20.42 -1.29 9.58
N VAL A 334 20.67 -0.90 8.32
CA VAL A 334 21.56 -1.64 7.41
C VAL A 334 23.03 -1.54 7.81
N LYS A 335 23.43 -0.52 8.60
CA LYS A 335 24.79 -0.43 9.15
C LYS A 335 25.00 -1.24 10.43
N ASP A 336 23.92 -1.64 11.10
CA ASP A 336 23.95 -2.40 12.36
C ASP A 336 23.85 -3.92 12.14
N THR A 337 23.71 -4.38 10.89
CA THR A 337 23.69 -5.79 10.47
C THR A 337 24.90 -6.11 9.60
#